data_AF-A0A0D6LDG5-F1
#
_entry.id   AF-A0A0D6LDG5-F1
#
_cell.length_a   1.000
_cell.length_b   1.000
_cell.length_c   1.000
_cell.angle_alpha   90.00
_cell.angle_beta   90.00
_cell.angle_gamma   90.00
#
_symmetry.space_group_name_H-M   'P 1'
#
loop_
_entity.id
_entity.type
_entity.pdbx_description
1 polymer ?
#
loop_
_entity_poly.entity_id
_entity_poly.type
_entity_poly.pdbx_seq_one_letter_code
_entity_poly.pdbx_strand_id
1 'polypeptide(L)' 'MLKEKRPVKPVRQMKLDTPIKPDHIRFVCIGCTHGLKIEPARVPPGDVLLVAGDFTTCGLPKEVAHFNKNLSM' A
#
# COMPACT_ATOMS: atom_id res chain seq x y z
N MET A 1 -20.45 -12.29 -5.91
CA MET A 1 -20.18 -11.72 -7.25
C MET A 1 -19.71 -10.29 -7.11
N LEU A 2 -18.53 -9.95 -7.66
CA LEU A 2 -18.14 -8.55 -7.83
C LEU A 2 -19.15 -7.89 -8.78
N LYS A 3 -19.71 -6.75 -8.40
CA LYS A 3 -20.60 -5.98 -9.28
C LYS A 3 -19.82 -5.62 -10.54
N GLU A 4 -20.39 -5.99 -11.70
CA GLU A 4 -19.78 -5.95 -13.04
C GLU A 4 -19.24 -4.56 -13.43
N LYS A 5 -19.76 -3.49 -12.81
CA LYS A 5 -19.36 -2.10 -13.08
C LYS A 5 -19.32 -1.33 -11.76
N ARG A 6 -18.20 -1.40 -11.03
CA ARG A 6 -17.92 -0.40 -9.99
C ARG A 6 -17.64 0.93 -10.70
N PRO A 7 -18.38 2.01 -10.41
CA PRO A 7 -18.06 3.31 -10.99
C PRO A 7 -16.66 3.71 -10.54
N VAL A 8 -15.69 3.74 -11.45
CA VAL A 8 -14.38 4.31 -11.20
C VAL A 8 -14.44 5.75 -11.67
N LYS A 9 -14.53 6.69 -10.73
CA LYS A 9 -14.37 8.11 -11.05
C LYS A 9 -12.87 8.36 -11.25
N PRO A 10 -12.44 8.93 -12.39
CA PRO A 10 -11.07 9.38 -12.54
C PRO A 10 -10.74 10.38 -11.43
N VAL A 11 -9.66 10.12 -10.70
CA VAL A 11 -9.16 11.00 -9.65
C VAL A 11 -7.84 11.59 -10.11
N ARG A 12 -7.66 12.90 -9.93
CA ARG A 12 -6.38 13.55 -10.16
C ARG A 12 -5.41 13.08 -9.08
N GLN A 13 -4.33 12.42 -9.49
CA GLN A 13 -3.27 12.05 -8.57
C GLN A 13 -2.54 13.31 -8.07
N MET A 14 -2.31 13.35 -6.77
CA MET A 14 -1.49 14.39 -6.13
C MET A 14 -0.01 14.06 -6.32
N LYS A 15 0.85 15.08 -6.35
CA LYS A 15 2.30 14.86 -6.33
C LYS A 15 2.73 14.34 -4.96
N LEU A 16 3.81 13.56 -4.91
CA LEU A 16 4.31 12.99 -3.65
C LEU A 16 4.78 14.06 -2.64
N ASP A 17 5.23 15.21 -3.14
CA ASP A 17 5.68 16.37 -2.37
C ASP A 17 4.56 17.33 -1.96
N THR A 18 3.30 17.00 -2.26
CA THR A 18 2.18 17.87 -1.85
C THR A 18 2.20 18.00 -0.32
N PRO A 19 2.03 19.20 0.26
CA PRO A 19 2.04 19.36 1.73
C PRO A 19 0.84 18.68 2.39
N ILE A 20 1.02 18.27 3.66
CA ILE A 20 -0.05 17.75 4.53
C ILE A 20 -0.58 18.92 5.36
N LYS A 21 -1.91 19.02 5.51
CA LYS A 21 -2.53 20.02 6.39
C LYS A 21 -2.25 19.66 7.87
N PRO A 22 -2.12 20.64 8.78
CA PRO A 22 -1.78 20.37 10.18
C PRO A 22 -2.72 19.42 10.93
N ASP A 23 -3.98 19.34 10.50
CA ASP A 23 -5.06 18.54 11.09
C ASP A 23 -5.37 17.25 10.30
N HIS A 24 -4.50 16.86 9.37
CA HIS A 24 -4.67 15.68 8.53
C HIS A 24 -3.50 14.71 8.67
N ILE A 25 -3.77 13.43 8.42
CA ILE A 25 -2.74 12.39 8.23
C ILE A 25 -2.72 11.92 6.78
N ARG A 26 -1.58 11.37 6.36
CA ARG A 26 -1.35 10.79 5.05
C ARG A 26 -1.29 9.28 5.13
N PHE A 27 -2.26 8.64 4.48
CA PHE A 27 -2.21 7.23 4.18
C PHE A 27 -1.35 6.98 2.94
N VAL A 28 -0.44 6.01 3.04
CA VAL A 28 0.29 5.46 1.89
C VAL A 28 -0.36 4.12 1.55
N CYS A 29 -1.06 4.06 0.42
CA CYS A 29 -1.79 2.86 0.01
C CYS A 29 -0.98 2.07 -1.00
N ILE A 30 -0.72 0.80 -0.71
CA ILE A 30 -0.08 -0.17 -1.60
C ILE A 30 -0.91 -1.46 -1.64
N GLY A 31 -0.78 -2.26 -2.69
CA GLY A 31 -1.49 -3.54 -2.81
C GLY A 31 -0.99 -4.34 -4.00
N CYS A 32 -1.39 -5.61 -4.08
CA CYS A 32 -1.01 -6.51 -5.17
C CYS A 32 0.50 -6.57 -5.40
N THR A 33 1.29 -6.67 -4.32
CA THR A 33 2.75 -6.75 -4.45
C THR A 33 3.22 -8.15 -4.85
N HIS A 34 2.38 -9.18 -4.69
CA HIS A 34 2.62 -10.57 -5.09
C HIS A 34 3.98 -11.13 -4.60
N GLY A 35 4.38 -10.80 -3.37
CA GLY A 35 5.65 -11.25 -2.78
C GLY A 35 6.83 -10.31 -3.02
N LEU A 36 6.66 -9.22 -3.78
CA LEU A 36 7.69 -8.20 -3.93
C LEU A 36 7.92 -7.49 -2.60
N LYS A 37 9.20 -7.27 -2.28
CA LYS A 37 9.63 -6.53 -1.11
C LYS A 37 9.25 -5.05 -1.25
N ILE A 38 8.67 -4.50 -0.19
CA ILE A 38 8.46 -3.05 -0.08
C ILE A 38 9.79 -2.43 0.34
N GLU A 39 10.40 -1.65 -0.54
CA GLU A 39 11.64 -0.92 -0.25
C GLU A 39 11.30 0.42 0.43
N PRO A 40 11.70 0.65 1.69
CA PRO A 40 11.34 1.88 2.42
C PRO A 40 11.75 3.17 1.69
N ALA A 41 12.87 3.15 0.96
CA ALA A 41 13.35 4.28 0.17
C ALA A 41 12.42 4.67 -1.00
N ARG A 42 11.53 3.76 -1.43
CA ARG A 42 10.55 3.98 -2.50
C ARG A 42 9.16 4.30 -1.97
N VAL A 43 8.95 4.16 -0.66
CA VAL A 43 7.68 4.49 0.00
C VAL A 43 7.68 6.00 0.28
N PRO A 44 6.70 6.77 -0.21
CA PRO A 44 6.63 8.20 0.07
C PRO A 44 6.37 8.44 1.57
N PRO A 45 6.74 9.61 2.11
CA PRO A 45 6.43 9.98 3.48
C PRO A 45 4.92 9.92 3.74
N GLY A 46 4.54 9.36 4.89
CA GLY A 46 3.17 9.33 5.39
C GLY A 46 3.10 8.74 6.78
N ASP A 47 1.92 8.79 7.38
CA ASP A 47 1.68 8.45 8.78
C ASP A 47 1.22 6.99 8.94
N VAL A 48 0.49 6.47 7.93
CA VAL A 48 -0.08 5.12 7.96
C VAL A 48 0.17 4.42 6.63
N LEU A 49 0.86 3.28 6.67
CA LEU A 49 0.97 2.38 5.52
C LEU A 49 -0.24 1.44 5.49
N LEU A 50 -1.04 1.51 4.42
CA LEU A 50 -2.16 0.62 4.17
C LEU A 50 -1.78 -0.39 3.08
N VAL A 51 -1.69 -1.67 3.45
CA VAL A 51 -1.44 -2.78 2.50
C VAL A 51 -2.75 -3.49 2.17
N ALA A 52 -3.31 -3.21 1.00
CA ALA A 52 -4.63 -3.65 0.55
C ALA A 52 -4.62 -5.08 -0.05
N GLY A 53 -3.97 -6.04 0.62
CA GLY A 53 -3.96 -7.45 0.23
C GLY A 53 -2.95 -7.83 -0.85
N ASP A 54 -2.97 -9.12 -1.22
CA ASP A 54 -2.10 -9.74 -2.23
C ASP A 54 -0.61 -9.46 -2.05
N PHE A 55 -0.13 -9.46 -0.80
CA PHE A 55 1.28 -9.23 -0.48
C PHE A 55 2.16 -10.49 -0.55
N THR A 56 1.55 -11.66 -0.70
CA THR A 56 2.21 -12.96 -0.93
C THR A 56 1.97 -13.45 -2.35
N THR A 57 2.80 -14.35 -2.87
CA THR A 57 2.55 -14.94 -4.20
C THR A 57 1.44 -15.99 -4.14
N CYS A 58 1.41 -16.84 -3.11
CA CYS A 58 0.38 -17.88 -2.97
C CYS A 58 -0.08 -18.16 -1.53
N GLY A 59 0.28 -17.31 -0.57
CA GLY A 59 -0.26 -17.36 0.80
C GLY A 59 0.47 -18.34 1.72
N LEU A 60 1.71 -18.72 1.39
CA LEU A 60 2.47 -19.65 2.24
C LEU A 60 2.85 -18.96 3.56
N PRO A 61 2.81 -19.65 4.71
CA PRO A 61 3.17 -19.07 6.00
C PRO A 61 4.56 -18.41 6.02
N LYS A 62 5.53 -18.99 5.28
CA LYS A 62 6.88 -18.40 5.13
C LYS A 62 6.87 -17.04 4.43
N GLU A 63 5.98 -16.82 3.47
CA GLU A 63 5.85 -15.55 2.76
C GLU A 63 5.22 -14.49 3.67
N VAL A 64 4.24 -14.88 4.48
CA VAL A 64 3.65 -14.00 5.50
C VAL A 64 4.70 -13.59 6.54
N ALA A 65 5.49 -14.53 7.04
CA ALA A 65 6.59 -14.25 7.96
C ALA A 65 7.66 -13.36 7.32
N HIS A 66 8.00 -13.61 6.05
CA HIS A 66 8.96 -12.79 5.31
C HIS A 66 8.47 -11.36 5.11
N PHE A 67 7.21 -11.19 4.71
CA PHE A 67 6.55 -9.90 4.59
C PHE A 67 6.58 -9.12 5.91
N ASN A 68 6.20 -9.77 7.02
CA ASN A 68 6.19 -9.13 8.34
C ASN A 68 7.60 -8.70 8.77
N LYS A 69 8.60 -9.55 8.55
CA LYS A 69 10.01 -9.23 8.84
C LYS A 69 10.54 -8.05 8.03
N ASN A 70 10.08 -7.88 6.79
CA ASN A 70 10.46 -6.75 5.94
C ASN A 70 9.71 -5.45 6.28
N LEU A 71 8.58 -5.52 6.99
CA LEU A 71 7.81 -4.36 7.45
C LEU A 71 8.30 -3.82 8.80
N SER A 72 8.69 -4.70 9.71
CA SER A 72 9.32 -4.31 10.97
C SER A 72 10.71 -3.77 10.67
N MET A 73 10.85 -2.44 10.68
CA MET A 73 12.17 -1.78 10.68
C MET A 73 12.98 -2.22 11.89
#